data_AF-A0A946HXY3-F1
#
_entry.id   AF-A0A946HXY3-F1
#
_cell.length_a   1.000
_cell.length_b   1.000
_cell.length_c   1.000
_cell.angle_alpha   90.00
_cell.angle_beta   90.00
_cell.angle_gamma   90.00
#
_symmetry.space_group_name_H-M   'P 1'
#
loop_
_entity.id
_entity.type
_entity.pdbx_description
1 polymer ?
#
loop_
_entity_poly.entity_id
_entity_poly.type
_entity_poly.pdbx_seq_one_letter_code
_entity_poly.pdbx_strand_id
1 'polypeptide(L)'
;MISRILLSILLLCILAQGVAAGPLVKSGQGRVVEVVDGDTLFLDDGTQVRLVGIQAPKIPLGRRNFKAWPLGEESKRALSALTMGRVLRLSYGGRRKDRYGRALAHLHREDGLWIQEQMLRLGL
;
A
#
# COMPACT_ATOMS: atom_id res chain seq x y z
N MET A 1 32.06 14.02 36.08
CA MET A 1 30.65 13.65 35.81
C MET A 1 30.12 14.15 34.47
N ILE A 2 30.60 15.28 33.93
CA ILE A 2 30.13 15.89 32.66
C ILE A 2 30.52 15.07 31.42
N SER A 3 31.68 14.41 31.43
CA SER A 3 32.19 13.61 30.29
C SER A 3 31.36 12.35 29.96
N ARG A 4 30.72 11.74 30.97
CA ARG A 4 29.82 10.59 30.75
C ARG A 4 28.48 10.99 30.12
N ILE A 5 28.00 12.20 30.40
CA ILE A 5 26.74 12.71 29.86
C ILE A 5 26.90 13.06 28.37
N LEU A 6 28.03 13.65 27.97
CA LEU A 6 28.32 13.89 26.55
C LEU A 6 28.46 12.60 25.74
N LEU A 7 29.09 11.56 26.31
CA LEU A 7 29.26 10.28 25.63
C LEU A 7 27.91 9.55 25.45
N SER A 8 27.00 9.65 26.43
CA SER A 8 25.65 9.10 26.35
C SER A 8 24.74 9.83 25.34
N ILE A 9 24.87 11.16 25.23
CA ILE A 9 24.12 11.96 24.23
C ILE A 9 24.61 11.65 22.82
N LEU A 10 25.93 11.46 22.63
CA LEU A 10 26.50 11.10 21.34
C LEU A 10 26.08 9.68 20.90
N LEU A 11 25.97 8.74 21.84
CA LEU A 11 25.50 7.36 21.57
C LEU A 11 24.00 7.32 21.22
N LEU A 12 23.18 8.20 21.80
CA LEU A 12 21.75 8.32 21.50
C LEU A 12 21.49 8.91 20.11
N CYS A 13 22.33 9.84 19.65
CA CYS A 13 22.25 10.42 18.30
C CYS A 13 22.62 9.42 17.19
N ILE A 14 23.51 8.46 17.46
CA ILE A 14 23.88 7.42 16.47
C ILE A 14 22.74 6.39 16.30
N LEU A 15 21.98 6.10 17.36
CA LEU A 15 20.80 5.22 17.30
C LEU A 15 19.57 5.87 16.64
N ALA A 16 19.56 7.20 16.51
CA ALA A 16 18.49 7.96 15.89
C ALA A 16 18.68 8.17 14.37
N GLN A 17 19.58 7.41 13.73
CA GLN A 17 19.56 7.29 12.27
C GLN A 17 18.29 6.56 11.87
N GLY A 18 17.22 7.32 11.71
CA GLY A 18 15.99 6.86 11.08
C GLY A 18 16.37 6.21 9.76
N VAL A 19 15.92 4.97 9.55
CA VAL A 19 16.02 4.31 8.26
C VAL A 19 15.29 5.20 7.26
N ALA A 20 16.04 5.99 6.51
CA ALA A 20 15.49 6.77 5.42
C ALA A 20 14.80 5.77 4.48
N ALA A 21 13.51 5.99 4.20
CA ALA A 21 12.79 5.18 3.24
C ALA A 21 13.52 5.31 1.90
N GLY A 22 14.12 4.21 1.45
CA GLY A 22 14.80 4.16 0.16
C GLY A 22 13.83 4.46 -0.99
N PRO A 23 14.34 4.79 -2.18
CA PRO A 23 13.49 5.06 -3.34
C PRO A 23 12.62 3.85 -3.68
N LEU A 24 11.45 4.10 -4.27
CA LEU A 24 10.59 3.03 -4.77
C LEU A 24 11.32 2.23 -5.86
N VAL A 25 11.48 0.93 -5.63
CA VAL A 25 12.05 -0.01 -6.59
C VAL A 25 10.95 -0.59 -7.45
N LYS A 26 10.94 -0.25 -8.74
CA LYS A 26 10.06 -0.86 -9.75
C LYS A 26 10.42 -2.32 -9.92
N SER A 27 9.43 -3.22 -9.78
CA SER A 27 9.67 -4.66 -9.80
C SER A 27 8.38 -5.40 -10.11
N GLY A 28 8.30 -5.96 -11.32
CA GLY A 28 7.15 -6.77 -11.74
C GLY A 28 5.95 -5.96 -12.25
N GLN A 29 5.05 -6.68 -12.88
CA GLN A 29 3.75 -6.21 -13.38
C GLN A 29 2.79 -7.40 -13.43
N GLY A 30 1.49 -7.14 -13.45
CA GLY A 30 0.48 -8.18 -13.63
C GLY A 30 -0.87 -7.61 -14.03
N ARG A 31 -1.73 -8.46 -14.60
CA ARG A 31 -3.09 -8.06 -14.98
C ARG A 31 -4.01 -8.18 -13.79
N VAL A 32 -4.80 -7.14 -13.51
CA VAL A 32 -5.80 -7.20 -12.44
C VAL A 32 -6.97 -8.07 -12.88
N VAL A 33 -7.28 -9.08 -12.08
CA VAL A 33 -8.38 -10.03 -12.32
C VAL A 33 -9.50 -9.94 -11.28
N GLU A 34 -9.21 -9.39 -10.10
CA GLU A 34 -10.20 -9.21 -9.03
C GLU A 34 -9.87 -7.96 -8.21
N VAL A 35 -10.90 -7.21 -7.80
CA VAL A 35 -10.79 -6.17 -6.77
C VAL A 35 -11.56 -6.60 -5.53
N VAL A 36 -10.85 -6.71 -4.41
CA VAL A 36 -11.39 -7.24 -3.14
C VAL A 36 -12.14 -6.13 -2.41
N ASP A 37 -11.45 -5.02 -2.16
CA ASP A 37 -11.96 -3.80 -1.51
C ASP A 37 -11.24 -2.55 -2.09
N GLY A 38 -11.42 -1.38 -1.49
CA GLY A 38 -10.84 -0.12 -1.99
C GLY A 38 -9.31 0.00 -1.92
N ASP A 39 -8.59 -0.95 -1.31
CA ASP A 39 -7.11 -0.92 -1.27
C ASP A 39 -6.46 -2.29 -1.49
N THR A 40 -7.21 -3.28 -1.98
CA THR A 40 -6.74 -4.66 -2.17
C THR A 40 -7.28 -5.26 -3.47
N LEU A 41 -6.40 -5.86 -4.27
CA LEU A 41 -6.74 -6.52 -5.54
C LEU A 41 -5.90 -7.79 -5.78
N PHE A 42 -6.30 -8.61 -6.74
CA PHE A 42 -5.53 -9.76 -7.22
C PHE A 42 -5.04 -9.54 -8.64
N LEU A 43 -3.82 -10.03 -8.89
CA LEU A 43 -3.25 -10.17 -10.22
C LEU A 43 -3.52 -11.58 -10.79
N ASP A 44 -3.34 -11.73 -12.09
CA ASP A 44 -3.52 -12.96 -12.86
C ASP A 44 -2.60 -14.11 -12.45
N ASP A 45 -1.46 -13.82 -11.83
CA ASP A 45 -0.56 -14.81 -11.23
C ASP A 45 -1.00 -15.26 -9.81
N GLY A 46 -2.14 -14.78 -9.31
CA GLY A 46 -2.64 -15.05 -7.96
C GLY A 46 -2.04 -14.15 -6.88
N THR A 47 -1.14 -13.21 -7.23
CA THR A 47 -0.58 -12.26 -6.27
C THR A 47 -1.67 -11.32 -5.76
N GLN A 48 -1.96 -11.41 -4.46
CA GLN A 48 -2.79 -10.41 -3.78
C GLN A 48 -1.94 -9.17 -3.47
N VAL A 49 -2.35 -8.01 -3.97
CA VAL A 49 -1.69 -6.72 -3.74
C VAL A 49 -2.52 -5.89 -2.78
N ARG A 50 -1.85 -5.37 -1.74
CA ARG A 50 -2.35 -4.28 -0.90
C ARG A 50 -1.69 -2.98 -1.34
N LEU A 51 -2.50 -1.97 -1.58
CA LEU A 51 -2.05 -0.61 -1.85
C LEU A 51 -1.43 -0.02 -0.56
N VAL A 52 -0.11 -0.17 -0.41
CA VAL A 52 0.60 0.30 0.78
C VAL A 52 0.66 1.83 0.83
N GLY A 53 0.62 2.39 2.04
CA GLY A 53 0.66 3.84 2.26
C GLY A 53 -0.70 4.53 2.30
N ILE A 54 -1.79 3.82 1.98
CA ILE A 54 -3.16 4.34 2.10
C ILE A 54 -4.07 3.33 2.82
N GLN A 55 -5.22 3.81 3.28
CA GLN A 55 -6.30 2.99 3.81
C GLN A 55 -7.63 3.44 3.23
N ALA A 56 -8.28 2.54 2.50
CA ALA A 56 -9.60 2.78 1.94
C ALA A 56 -10.72 2.47 2.96
N PRO A 57 -11.91 3.09 2.83
CA PRO A 57 -13.12 2.67 3.51
C PRO A 57 -13.40 1.18 3.35
N LYS A 58 -13.85 0.54 4.42
CA LYS A 58 -13.91 -0.93 4.52
C LYS A 58 -15.31 -1.49 4.38
N ILE A 59 -15.40 -2.57 3.60
CA ILE A 59 -16.58 -3.43 3.46
C ILE A 59 -16.44 -4.69 4.34
N PRO A 60 -17.53 -5.45 4.60
CA PRO A 60 -17.52 -6.53 5.58
C PRO A 60 -16.60 -7.72 5.28
N LEU A 61 -16.40 -8.08 4.00
CA LEU A 61 -15.56 -9.21 3.57
C LEU A 61 -15.79 -10.50 4.40
N GLY A 62 -17.07 -10.85 4.65
CA GLY A 62 -17.45 -12.06 5.39
C GLY A 62 -17.25 -11.99 6.92
N ARG A 63 -16.79 -10.86 7.48
CA ARG A 63 -16.65 -10.69 8.93
C ARG A 63 -18.01 -10.54 9.59
N ARG A 64 -18.31 -11.43 10.55
CA ARG A 64 -19.53 -11.34 11.38
C ARG A 64 -19.56 -10.03 12.14
N ASN A 65 -20.73 -9.38 12.17
CA ASN A 65 -20.98 -8.12 12.88
C ASN A 65 -20.09 -6.95 12.45
N PHE A 66 -19.47 -7.00 11.26
CA PHE A 66 -18.72 -5.86 10.74
C PHE A 66 -19.67 -4.86 10.10
N LYS A 67 -19.74 -3.65 10.66
CA LYS A 67 -20.46 -2.53 10.04
C LYS A 67 -19.62 -1.95 8.90
N ALA A 68 -20.14 -1.97 7.68
CA ALA A 68 -19.51 -1.32 6.54
C ALA A 68 -19.25 0.16 6.85
N TRP A 69 -18.07 0.65 6.47
CA TRP A 69 -17.75 2.06 6.60
C TRP A 69 -18.48 2.85 5.51
N PRO A 70 -18.83 4.12 5.77
CA PRO A 70 -19.29 5.02 4.71
C PRO A 70 -18.31 4.99 3.53
N LEU A 71 -18.82 4.97 2.30
CA LEU A 71 -18.05 4.94 1.05
C LEU A 71 -17.28 3.64 0.76
N GLY A 72 -17.52 2.55 1.50
CA GLY A 72 -16.84 1.27 1.30
C GLY A 72 -17.04 0.66 -0.10
N GLU A 73 -18.29 0.60 -0.56
CA GLU A 73 -18.60 0.05 -1.88
C GLU A 73 -18.20 1.03 -3.00
N GLU A 74 -18.30 2.33 -2.75
CA GLU A 74 -17.82 3.41 -3.62
C GLU A 74 -16.32 3.30 -3.87
N SER A 75 -15.52 3.11 -2.82
CA SER A 75 -14.07 2.95 -2.91
C SER A 75 -13.69 1.69 -3.69
N LYS A 76 -14.37 0.56 -3.45
CA LYS A 76 -14.20 -0.66 -4.25
C LYS A 76 -14.52 -0.44 -5.74
N ARG A 77 -15.65 0.21 -6.05
CA ARG A 77 -16.04 0.52 -7.44
C ARG A 77 -15.02 1.45 -8.12
N ALA A 78 -14.53 2.46 -7.42
CA ALA A 78 -13.53 3.38 -7.93
C ALA A 78 -12.22 2.65 -8.26
N LEU A 79 -11.70 1.83 -7.34
CA LEU A 79 -10.50 1.04 -7.61
C LEU A 79 -10.72 0.08 -8.79
N SER A 80 -11.87 -0.59 -8.86
CA SER A 80 -12.22 -1.46 -9.98
C SER A 80 -12.25 -0.73 -11.32
N ALA A 81 -12.86 0.45 -11.40
CA ALA A 81 -12.90 1.25 -12.63
C ALA A 81 -11.51 1.69 -13.09
N LEU A 82 -10.61 1.97 -12.14
CA LEU A 82 -9.24 2.38 -12.44
C LEU A 82 -8.36 1.22 -12.91
N THR A 83 -8.63 -0.02 -12.46
CA THR A 83 -7.64 -1.11 -12.51
C THR A 83 -8.09 -2.39 -13.21
N MET A 84 -9.38 -2.73 -13.19
CA MET A 84 -9.87 -4.05 -13.64
C MET A 84 -9.47 -4.35 -15.09
N GLY A 85 -8.94 -5.56 -15.33
CA GLY A 85 -8.50 -6.03 -16.65
C GLY A 85 -7.23 -5.36 -17.18
N ARG A 86 -6.67 -4.37 -16.48
CA ARG A 86 -5.45 -3.65 -16.90
C ARG A 86 -4.20 -4.32 -16.34
N VAL A 87 -3.09 -4.17 -17.06
CA VAL A 87 -1.76 -4.52 -16.55
C VAL A 87 -1.21 -3.34 -15.75
N LEU A 88 -0.81 -3.59 -14.50
CA LEU A 88 -0.26 -2.57 -13.61
C LEU A 88 1.19 -2.89 -13.27
N ARG A 89 2.04 -1.86 -13.22
CA ARG A 89 3.43 -1.95 -12.77
C ARG A 89 3.50 -1.77 -11.25
N LEU A 90 4.30 -2.62 -10.60
CA LEU A 90 4.46 -2.63 -9.14
C LEU A 90 5.77 -1.93 -8.75
N SER A 91 5.71 -1.12 -7.70
CA SER A 91 6.88 -0.48 -7.09
C SER A 91 6.87 -0.66 -5.56
N TYR A 92 8.04 -0.86 -4.96
CA TYR A 92 8.18 -1.20 -3.53
C TYR A 92 9.17 -0.26 -2.81
N GLY A 93 8.81 0.22 -1.62
CA GLY A 93 9.62 1.17 -0.82
C GLY A 93 10.28 0.58 0.43
N GLY A 94 10.32 -0.75 0.56
CA GLY A 94 10.83 -1.42 1.76
C GLY A 94 10.36 -2.86 1.85
N ARG A 95 9.66 -3.20 2.94
CA ARG A 95 9.07 -4.53 3.13
C ARG A 95 8.11 -4.85 1.97
N ARG A 96 8.36 -5.95 1.27
CA ARG A 96 7.61 -6.32 0.05
C ARG A 96 6.32 -7.10 0.31
N LYS A 97 6.24 -7.83 1.42
CA LYS A 97 5.06 -8.63 1.79
C LYS A 97 4.67 -8.41 3.24
N ASP A 98 3.39 -8.44 3.55
CA ASP A 98 2.91 -8.47 4.93
C ASP A 98 2.82 -9.91 5.49
N ARG A 99 2.38 -10.04 6.75
CA ARG A 99 2.25 -11.34 7.42
C ARG A 99 1.20 -12.27 6.79
N TYR A 100 0.34 -11.75 5.93
CA TYR A 100 -0.69 -12.52 5.21
C TYR A 100 -0.22 -12.88 3.79
N GLY A 101 1.03 -12.56 3.44
CA GLY A 101 1.61 -12.85 2.13
C GLY A 101 1.24 -11.83 1.04
N ARG A 102 0.48 -10.78 1.36
CA ARG A 102 0.08 -9.76 0.37
C ARG A 102 1.28 -8.92 -0.04
N ALA A 103 1.43 -8.68 -1.33
CA ALA A 103 2.40 -7.72 -1.84
C ALA A 103 2.05 -6.30 -1.37
N LEU A 104 3.00 -5.60 -0.76
CA LEU A 104 2.87 -4.21 -0.32
C LEU A 104 3.44 -3.29 -1.41
N ALA A 105 2.61 -2.90 -2.37
CA ALA A 105 3.08 -2.24 -3.58
C ALA A 105 2.34 -0.93 -3.89
N HIS A 106 3.07 0.00 -4.51
CA HIS A 106 2.53 1.12 -5.27
C HIS A 106 2.21 0.66 -6.68
N LEU A 107 1.03 1.01 -7.21
CA LEU A 107 0.57 0.56 -8.53
C LEU A 107 0.51 1.71 -9.52
N HIS A 108 1.06 1.49 -10.70
CA HIS A 108 1.05 2.47 -11.79
C HIS A 108 0.50 1.85 -13.06
N ARG A 109 -0.37 2.59 -13.74
CA ARG A 109 -0.77 2.27 -15.11
C ARG A 109 0.35 2.57 -16.10
N GLU A 110 0.18 2.07 -17.31
CA GLU A 110 1.13 2.31 -18.41
C GLU A 110 1.28 3.80 -18.74
N ASP A 111 0.15 4.54 -18.74
CA ASP A 111 0.04 5.99 -18.96
C ASP A 111 0.61 6.85 -17.82
N GLY A 112 1.17 6.24 -16.78
CA GLY A 112 1.79 6.94 -15.67
C GLY A 112 0.85 7.27 -14.51
N LEU A 113 -0.46 6.98 -14.61
CA LEU A 113 -1.38 7.24 -13.52
C LEU A 113 -1.03 6.38 -12.29
N TRP A 114 -0.75 7.06 -11.17
CA TRP A 114 -0.51 6.43 -9.88
C TRP A 114 -1.85 6.12 -9.20
N ILE A 115 -2.15 4.84 -9.00
CA ILE A 115 -3.47 4.38 -8.52
C ILE A 115 -3.76 4.94 -7.12
N GLN A 116 -2.79 4.88 -6.19
CA GLN A 116 -3.02 5.39 -4.83
C GLN A 116 -3.29 6.89 -4.80
N GLU A 117 -2.58 7.68 -5.61
CA GLU A 117 -2.85 9.12 -5.71
C GLU A 117 -4.27 9.37 -6.18
N GLN A 118 -4.73 8.63 -7.19
CA GLN A 118 -6.07 8.81 -7.71
C GLN A 118 -7.15 8.45 -6.68
N MET A 119 -6.94 7.39 -5.88
CA MET A 119 -7.84 7.06 -4.76
C MET A 119 -7.88 8.20 -3.72
N LEU A 120 -6.72 8.73 -3.33
CA LEU A 120 -6.62 9.87 -2.42
C LEU A 120 -7.32 11.13 -2.96
N ARG A 121 -7.16 11.44 -4.25
CA ARG A 121 -7.83 12.59 -4.90
C ARG A 121 -9.35 12.47 -4.90
N LEU A 122 -9.87 11.24 -4.95
CA LEU A 122 -11.30 10.96 -4.84
C LEU A 122 -11.80 10.97 -3.38
N GLY A 123 -10.90 11.02 -2.40
CA GLY A 123 -11.24 10.88 -0.98
C GLY A 123 -11.66 9.46 -0.60
N LEU A 124 -11.11 8.44 -1.29
CA LEU A 124 -11.50 7.04 -1.20
C LEU A 124 -10.35 6.10 -0.79
#